data_AF-X1Q4G9-F1
#
_entry.id   AF-X1Q4G9-F1
#
_cell.length_a   1.000
_cell.length_b   1.000
_cell.length_c   1.000
_cell.angle_alpha   90.00
_cell.angle_beta   90.00
_cell.angle_gamma   90.00
#
_symmetry.space_group_name_H-M   'P 1'
#
loop_
_entity.id
_entity.type
_entity.pdbx_description
1 polymer ?
#
loop_
_entity_poly.entity_id
_entity_poly.type
_entity_poly.pdbx_seq_one_letter_code
_entity_poly.pdbx_strand_id
1 'polypeptide(L)'
;YFAHTTLNGAPIFIARTGYTGERGFEISFDNKYAEKIWNALTKAGASPAGLGARDSLRLEATYSLYGHEISDSITPIEAGLFWLVKPKEGIDYIGKETLLKQKSEGTDRIIVGLNLLDRGIIREHYKIFKNGEELTDSGFSVNMVLFSTISPDNGIKISPTALTDSISPAILSFSIVLPISGNST
;
A
#
# COMPACT_ATOMS: atom_id res chain seq x y z
N TYR A 1 17.28 -5.99 -12.92
CA TYR A 1 18.23 -5.75 -14.03
C TYR A 1 18.60 -4.29 -14.06
N PHE A 2 19.85 -3.95 -14.31
CA PHE A 2 20.33 -2.57 -14.47
C PHE A 2 21.46 -2.52 -15.51
N ALA A 3 21.77 -1.33 -16.01
CA ALA A 3 22.91 -1.07 -16.90
C ALA A 3 23.41 0.37 -16.77
N HIS A 4 24.69 0.58 -17.11
CA HIS A 4 25.19 1.89 -17.51
C HIS A 4 25.17 1.97 -19.03
N THR A 5 24.65 3.05 -19.61
CA THR A 5 24.53 3.23 -21.06
C THR A 5 24.46 4.72 -21.40
N THR A 6 24.11 5.08 -22.64
CA THR A 6 23.83 6.48 -23.01
C THR A 6 22.43 6.64 -23.61
N LEU A 7 21.79 7.77 -23.33
CA LEU A 7 20.54 8.21 -23.95
C LEU A 7 20.80 9.53 -24.67
N ASN A 8 20.68 9.54 -26.00
CA ASN A 8 21.10 10.64 -26.87
C ASN A 8 22.52 11.16 -26.58
N GLY A 9 23.44 10.28 -26.16
CA GLY A 9 24.81 10.63 -25.78
C GLY A 9 24.95 11.34 -24.42
N ALA A 10 23.93 11.36 -23.58
CA ALA A 10 24.09 11.61 -22.14
C ALA A 10 24.33 10.28 -21.42
N PRO A 11 25.37 10.13 -20.57
CA PRO A 11 25.56 8.95 -19.74
C PRO A 11 24.40 8.79 -18.74
N ILE A 12 23.86 7.57 -18.65
CA ILE A 12 22.79 7.21 -17.72
C ILE A 12 23.10 5.90 -16.98
N PHE A 13 22.65 5.82 -15.73
CA PHE A 13 22.32 4.55 -15.10
C PHE A 13 20.83 4.28 -15.31
N ILE A 14 20.46 3.06 -15.71
CA ILE A 14 19.07 2.65 -15.91
C ILE A 14 18.81 1.33 -15.18
N ALA A 15 17.75 1.29 -14.39
CA ALA A 15 17.31 0.09 -13.66
C ALA A 15 15.87 -0.26 -14.03
N ARG A 16 15.57 -1.55 -14.17
CA ARG A 16 14.20 -2.05 -14.32
C ARG A 16 13.55 -2.15 -12.94
N THR A 17 13.20 -0.98 -12.42
CA THR A 17 12.57 -0.69 -11.12
C THR A 17 11.50 0.40 -11.33
N GLY A 18 10.73 0.68 -10.30
CA GLY A 18 9.67 1.69 -10.32
C GLY A 18 8.74 1.57 -9.10
N TYR A 19 7.89 2.57 -8.91
CA TYR A 19 7.04 2.73 -7.72
C TYR A 19 5.56 2.90 -8.12
N THR A 20 5.09 2.11 -9.09
CA THR A 20 3.75 2.23 -9.69
C THR A 20 3.10 0.88 -9.99
N GLY A 21 3.67 -0.24 -9.53
CA GLY A 21 3.33 -1.62 -9.93
C GLY A 21 3.68 -1.98 -11.38
N GLU A 22 3.61 -0.99 -12.27
CA GLU A 22 3.71 -1.14 -13.72
C GLU A 22 5.10 -1.45 -14.30
N ARG A 23 5.12 -1.86 -15.57
CA ARG A 23 6.34 -2.14 -16.34
C ARG A 23 7.11 -0.85 -16.67
N GLY A 24 7.97 -0.42 -15.75
CA GLY A 24 8.81 0.79 -15.90
C GLY A 24 10.32 0.55 -15.86
N PHE A 25 11.03 1.67 -15.94
CA PHE A 25 12.45 1.83 -15.62
C PHE A 25 12.66 3.14 -14.86
N GLU A 26 13.63 3.16 -13.94
CA GLU A 26 14.16 4.38 -13.33
C GLU A 26 15.50 4.74 -13.99
N ILE A 27 15.74 6.03 -14.21
CA ILE A 27 16.90 6.54 -14.94
C ILE A 27 17.57 7.65 -14.13
N SER A 28 18.86 7.49 -13.84
CA SER A 28 19.67 8.44 -13.07
C SER A 28 20.83 8.98 -13.90
N PHE A 29 21.08 10.29 -13.80
CA PHE A 29 22.05 11.04 -14.62
C PHE A 29 22.46 12.36 -13.94
N ASP A 30 23.55 12.98 -14.40
CA ASP A 30 23.93 14.33 -13.98
C ASP A 30 22.84 15.35 -14.34
N ASN A 31 22.50 16.24 -13.40
CA ASN A 31 21.49 17.29 -13.59
C ASN A 31 21.68 18.12 -14.87
N LYS A 32 22.93 18.31 -15.33
CA LYS A 32 23.29 18.99 -16.58
C LYS A 32 22.70 18.34 -17.86
N TYR A 33 22.14 17.14 -17.77
CA TYR A 33 21.45 16.44 -18.86
C TYR A 33 19.92 16.39 -18.70
N ALA A 34 19.34 16.96 -17.64
CA ALA A 34 17.92 16.79 -17.29
C ALA A 34 16.99 17.24 -18.43
N GLU A 35 17.12 18.48 -18.92
CA GLU A 35 16.34 19.00 -20.04
C GLU A 35 16.52 18.15 -21.31
N LYS A 36 17.76 17.77 -21.63
CA LYS A 36 18.09 16.96 -22.81
C LYS A 36 17.42 15.58 -22.78
N ILE A 37 17.36 14.94 -21.62
CA ILE A 37 16.74 13.62 -21.42
C ILE A 37 15.21 13.74 -21.38
N TRP A 38 14.69 14.75 -20.68
CA TRP A 38 13.25 15.04 -20.64
C TRP A 38 12.66 15.30 -22.03
N ASN A 39 13.32 16.17 -22.81
CA ASN A 39 12.93 16.50 -24.17
C ASN A 39 13.10 15.31 -25.14
N ALA A 40 14.03 14.38 -24.86
CA ALA A 40 14.16 13.14 -25.62
C ALA A 40 12.99 12.17 -25.36
N LEU A 41 12.63 11.96 -24.09
CA LEU A 41 11.57 11.04 -23.69
C LEU A 41 10.18 11.54 -24.12
N THR A 42 9.89 12.83 -23.89
CA THR A 42 8.61 13.45 -24.30
C THR A 42 8.45 13.47 -25.83
N LYS A 43 9.52 13.77 -26.59
CA LYS A 43 9.52 13.67 -28.06
C LYS A 43 9.36 12.23 -28.57
N ALA A 44 9.73 11.22 -27.78
CA ALA A 44 9.47 9.81 -28.04
C ALA A 44 8.06 9.34 -27.64
N GLY A 45 7.20 10.24 -27.16
CA GLY A 45 5.80 9.96 -26.81
C GLY A 45 5.51 9.78 -25.32
N ALA A 46 6.48 9.97 -24.42
CA ALA A 46 6.23 9.88 -22.99
C ALA A 46 5.38 11.07 -22.49
N SER A 47 4.21 10.77 -21.91
CA SER A 47 3.38 11.78 -21.23
C SER A 47 3.88 12.04 -19.81
N PRO A 48 4.12 13.30 -19.40
CA PRO A 48 4.46 13.65 -18.02
C PRO A 48 3.37 13.26 -17.02
N ALA A 49 3.76 12.74 -15.85
CA ALA A 49 2.86 12.40 -14.75
C ALA A 49 3.32 13.08 -13.44
N GLY A 50 2.37 13.55 -12.64
CA GLY A 50 2.61 14.25 -11.36
C GLY A 50 2.50 13.34 -10.13
N LEU A 51 2.78 13.91 -8.95
CA LEU A 51 2.81 13.18 -7.67
C LEU A 51 1.49 12.45 -7.36
N GLY A 52 0.32 13.06 -7.62
CA GLY A 52 -0.98 12.41 -7.37
C GLY A 52 -1.23 11.17 -8.24
N ALA A 53 -0.70 11.13 -9.46
CA ALA A 53 -0.79 9.93 -10.31
C ALA A 53 0.14 8.81 -9.81
N ARG A 54 1.35 9.16 -9.34
CA ARG A 54 2.24 8.23 -8.64
C ARG A 54 1.57 7.69 -7.37
N ASP A 55 0.87 8.52 -6.62
CA ASP A 55 0.28 8.13 -5.34
C ASP A 55 -0.94 7.20 -5.50
N SER A 56 -1.75 7.36 -6.56
CA SER A 56 -2.78 6.35 -6.90
C SER A 56 -2.12 5.02 -7.27
N LEU A 57 -1.16 5.04 -8.21
CA LEU A 57 -0.55 3.82 -8.74
C LEU A 57 0.29 3.05 -7.72
N ARG A 58 0.96 3.71 -6.77
CA ARG A 58 1.68 3.03 -5.68
C ARG A 58 0.72 2.35 -4.71
N LEU A 59 -0.44 2.96 -4.48
CA LEU A 59 -1.47 2.49 -3.54
C LEU A 59 -2.21 1.28 -4.11
N GLU A 60 -2.59 1.34 -5.39
CA GLU A 60 -3.11 0.22 -6.18
C GLU A 60 -2.11 -0.96 -6.24
N ALA A 61 -0.81 -0.65 -6.33
CA ALA A 61 0.27 -1.64 -6.28
C ALA A 61 0.66 -2.13 -4.86
N THR A 62 -0.07 -1.69 -3.82
CA THR A 62 0.17 -1.97 -2.38
C THR A 62 1.56 -1.58 -1.85
N TYR A 63 2.21 -0.58 -2.46
CA TYR A 63 3.53 -0.10 -2.05
C TYR A 63 3.45 0.93 -0.90
N SER A 64 4.17 0.63 0.19
CA SER A 64 4.28 1.49 1.37
C SER A 64 5.02 2.81 1.10
N LEU A 65 4.51 3.90 1.65
CA LEU A 65 5.07 5.25 1.64
C LEU A 65 5.48 5.65 3.08
N TYR A 66 6.64 6.29 3.22
CA TYR A 66 7.14 6.71 4.53
C TYR A 66 6.37 7.91 5.06
N GLY A 67 5.93 7.82 6.32
CA GLY A 67 4.96 8.72 6.95
C GLY A 67 3.52 8.19 6.92
N HIS A 68 3.26 7.13 6.13
CA HIS A 68 1.93 6.55 5.92
C HIS A 68 1.91 5.09 6.39
N GLU A 69 2.21 4.11 5.54
CA GLU A 69 2.20 2.68 5.93
C GLU A 69 3.47 2.25 6.68
N ILE A 70 4.54 3.05 6.63
CA ILE A 70 5.79 2.83 7.38
C ILE A 70 6.26 4.13 8.03
N SER A 71 6.78 4.05 9.25
CA SER A 71 7.31 5.17 10.03
C SER A 71 8.21 4.63 11.16
N ASP A 72 8.90 5.51 11.90
CA ASP A 72 9.59 5.15 13.15
C ASP A 72 8.67 4.48 14.20
N SER A 73 7.35 4.60 14.05
CA SER A 73 6.34 4.03 14.94
C SER A 73 5.59 2.83 14.38
N ILE A 74 5.89 2.35 13.15
CA ILE A 74 5.24 1.19 12.51
C ILE A 74 6.30 0.20 12.02
N THR A 75 6.25 -1.05 12.50
CA THR A 75 7.27 -2.03 12.13
C THR A 75 7.04 -2.63 10.73
N PRO A 76 8.11 -3.11 10.06
CA PRO A 76 7.98 -3.90 8.83
C PRO A 76 7.09 -5.15 8.92
N ILE A 77 6.74 -5.66 10.11
CA ILE A 77 5.78 -6.77 10.24
C ILE A 77 4.35 -6.23 10.17
N GLU A 78 4.06 -5.18 10.95
CA GLU A 78 2.74 -4.50 10.96
C GLU A 78 2.38 -3.95 9.57
N ALA A 79 3.36 -3.40 8.85
CA ALA A 79 3.25 -2.89 7.49
C ALA A 79 3.17 -3.99 6.39
N GLY A 80 3.07 -5.27 6.75
CA GLY A 80 2.98 -6.38 5.78
C GLY A 80 4.29 -6.70 5.04
N LEU A 81 5.39 -6.03 5.37
CA LEU A 81 6.72 -6.19 4.76
C LEU A 81 7.54 -7.34 5.38
N PHE A 82 6.88 -8.30 6.03
CA PHE A 82 7.50 -9.47 6.68
C PHE A 82 8.39 -10.31 5.76
N TRP A 83 8.23 -10.20 4.43
CA TRP A 83 9.04 -10.87 3.41
C TRP A 83 10.44 -10.26 3.24
N LEU A 84 10.64 -9.00 3.65
CA LEU A 84 11.96 -8.35 3.74
C LEU A 84 12.73 -8.81 5.00
N VAL A 85 12.03 -9.00 6.11
CA VAL A 85 12.63 -9.45 7.39
C VAL A 85 13.07 -10.90 7.29
N LYS A 86 14.38 -11.14 7.32
CA LYS A 86 14.98 -12.49 7.19
C LYS A 86 15.92 -12.79 8.36
N PRO A 87 15.82 -13.95 9.02
CA PRO A 87 16.91 -14.43 9.85
C PRO A 87 18.10 -14.76 8.94
N LYS A 88 19.31 -14.41 9.38
CA LYS A 88 20.55 -14.86 8.76
C LYS A 88 21.58 -15.13 9.85
N GLU A 89 22.18 -16.31 9.78
CA GLU A 89 23.21 -16.74 10.73
C GLU A 89 24.44 -15.81 10.66
N GLY A 90 25.08 -15.59 11.81
CA GLY A 90 26.24 -14.70 11.94
C GLY A 90 26.00 -13.22 11.68
N ILE A 91 24.77 -12.79 11.33
CA ILE A 91 24.43 -11.39 11.10
C ILE A 91 23.40 -10.93 12.12
N ASP A 92 23.71 -9.82 12.79
CA ASP A 92 22.79 -9.09 13.65
C ASP A 92 22.34 -7.76 13.01
N TYR A 93 21.19 -7.24 13.43
CA TYR A 93 20.66 -5.97 12.91
C TYR A 93 19.70 -5.30 13.91
N ILE A 94 19.59 -3.97 13.81
CA ILE A 94 18.75 -3.16 14.68
C ILE A 94 17.30 -3.66 14.60
N GLY A 95 16.69 -3.94 15.76
CA GLY A 95 15.33 -4.45 15.88
C GLY A 95 15.13 -5.94 15.59
N LYS A 96 16.19 -6.72 15.31
CA LYS A 96 16.10 -8.15 14.93
C LYS A 96 15.25 -8.99 15.89
N GLU A 97 15.45 -8.88 17.19
CA GLU A 97 14.69 -9.64 18.19
C GLU A 97 13.18 -9.37 18.08
N THR A 98 12.79 -8.08 18.14
CA THR A 98 11.41 -7.63 17.98
C THR A 98 10.79 -8.10 16.66
N LEU A 99 11.51 -7.95 15.54
CA LEU A 99 10.99 -8.28 14.22
C LEU A 99 10.88 -9.80 13.97
N LEU A 100 11.77 -10.60 14.56
CA LEU A 100 11.65 -12.06 14.53
C LEU A 100 10.52 -12.55 15.44
N LYS A 101 10.38 -11.97 16.64
CA LYS A 101 9.27 -12.26 17.57
C LYS A 101 7.92 -11.93 16.94
N GLN A 102 7.75 -10.73 16.41
CA GLN A 102 6.53 -10.31 15.70
C GLN A 102 6.23 -11.22 14.49
N LYS A 103 7.25 -11.75 13.82
CA LYS A 103 7.09 -12.68 12.69
C LYS A 103 6.69 -14.10 13.10
N SER A 104 6.91 -14.51 14.35
CA SER A 104 6.46 -15.81 14.88
C SER A 104 5.16 -15.76 15.70
N GLU A 105 4.93 -14.66 16.42
CA GLU A 105 3.80 -14.49 17.36
C GLU A 105 2.67 -13.62 16.79
N GLY A 106 2.96 -12.78 15.78
CA GLY A 106 2.04 -11.80 15.23
C GLY A 106 2.27 -10.39 15.78
N THR A 107 1.32 -9.49 15.51
CA THR A 107 1.34 -8.07 15.91
C THR A 107 -0.05 -7.63 16.35
N ASP A 108 -0.13 -6.70 17.31
CA ASP A 108 -1.41 -6.19 17.85
C ASP A 108 -2.26 -5.44 16.81
N ARG A 109 -1.63 -4.97 15.73
CA ARG A 109 -2.24 -4.36 14.54
C ARG A 109 -1.57 -4.88 13.26
N ILE A 110 -2.30 -4.79 12.15
CA ILE A 110 -1.83 -5.14 10.80
C ILE A 110 -2.35 -4.14 9.79
N ILE A 111 -1.61 -3.93 8.70
CA ILE A 111 -2.14 -3.22 7.54
C ILE A 111 -3.19 -4.07 6.82
N VAL A 112 -4.27 -3.43 6.38
CA VAL A 112 -5.31 -4.02 5.53
C VAL A 112 -5.65 -3.04 4.40
N GLY A 113 -5.87 -3.58 3.20
CA GLY A 113 -6.44 -2.80 2.10
C GLY A 113 -7.96 -2.69 2.26
N LEU A 114 -8.49 -1.47 2.25
CA LEU A 114 -9.93 -1.23 2.34
C LEU A 114 -10.53 -0.99 0.96
N ASN A 115 -11.74 -1.54 0.74
CA ASN A 115 -12.56 -1.31 -0.45
C ASN A 115 -13.91 -0.70 -0.03
N LEU A 116 -14.50 0.14 -0.87
CA LEU A 116 -15.83 0.70 -0.66
C LEU A 116 -16.91 -0.10 -1.38
N LEU A 117 -18.08 -0.25 -0.76
CA LEU A 117 -19.30 -0.73 -1.44
C LEU A 117 -19.94 0.37 -2.29
N ASP A 118 -19.96 1.57 -1.71
CA ASP A 118 -20.66 2.73 -2.23
C ASP A 118 -19.67 3.74 -2.85
N ARG A 119 -20.21 4.69 -3.62
CA ARG A 119 -19.39 5.77 -4.20
C ARG A 119 -18.86 6.70 -3.10
N GLY A 120 -17.54 6.70 -2.91
CA GLY A 120 -16.86 7.63 -2.02
C GLY A 120 -15.39 7.79 -2.39
N ILE A 121 -14.71 8.71 -1.71
CA ILE A 121 -13.25 8.84 -1.72
C ILE A 121 -12.84 8.79 -0.26
N ILE A 122 -12.19 7.69 0.13
CA ILE A 122 -11.56 7.58 1.45
C ILE A 122 -10.38 8.55 1.52
N ARG A 123 -10.12 9.13 2.69
CA ARG A 123 -8.92 9.92 2.96
C ARG A 123 -8.25 9.46 4.25
N GLU A 124 -7.01 9.85 4.42
CA GLU A 124 -6.25 9.67 5.65
C GLU A 124 -6.98 10.28 6.85
N HIS A 125 -6.73 9.71 8.03
CA HIS A 125 -7.39 10.06 9.30
C HIS A 125 -8.92 9.90 9.35
N TYR A 126 -9.54 9.24 8.35
CA TYR A 126 -10.94 8.81 8.46
C TYR A 126 -11.06 7.74 9.56
N LYS A 127 -12.05 7.91 10.45
CA LYS A 127 -12.32 6.97 11.56
C LYS A 127 -12.95 5.69 11.02
N ILE A 128 -12.42 4.54 11.42
CA ILE A 128 -12.98 3.22 11.09
C ILE A 128 -13.92 2.80 12.22
N PHE A 129 -15.14 2.36 11.88
CA PHE A 129 -16.12 1.85 12.84
C PHE A 129 -16.48 0.39 12.55
N LYS A 130 -16.74 -0.38 13.61
CA LYS A 130 -17.31 -1.74 13.55
C LYS A 130 -18.40 -1.85 14.60
N ASN A 131 -19.61 -2.20 14.18
CA ASN A 131 -20.80 -2.31 15.06
C ASN A 131 -21.10 -1.04 15.89
N GLY A 132 -20.63 0.13 15.45
CA GLY A 132 -20.76 1.42 16.14
C GLY A 132 -19.60 1.76 17.09
N GLU A 133 -18.72 0.79 17.39
CA GLU A 133 -17.47 1.02 18.10
C GLU A 133 -16.39 1.56 17.15
N GLU A 134 -15.56 2.49 17.63
CA GLU A 134 -14.47 3.07 16.84
C GLU A 134 -13.18 2.25 16.99
N LEU A 135 -12.66 1.74 15.87
CA LEU A 135 -11.42 0.96 15.84
C LEU A 135 -10.16 1.82 15.76
N THR A 136 -10.27 3.10 15.39
CA THR A 136 -9.09 3.94 15.11
C THR A 136 -8.24 4.22 16.35
N ASP A 137 -8.86 4.43 17.51
CA ASP A 137 -8.15 4.53 18.81
C ASP A 137 -7.51 3.19 19.25
N SER A 138 -7.90 2.06 18.62
CA SER A 138 -7.27 0.74 18.80
C SER A 138 -6.06 0.51 17.88
N GLY A 139 -5.50 1.56 17.27
CA GLY A 139 -4.31 1.49 16.41
C GLY A 139 -4.59 1.28 14.92
N PHE A 140 -5.85 1.32 14.48
CA PHE A 140 -6.22 1.19 13.07
C PHE A 140 -6.20 2.54 12.34
N SER A 141 -5.22 2.74 11.46
CA SER A 141 -5.09 3.95 10.63
C SER A 141 -5.43 3.67 9.16
N VAL A 142 -6.22 4.56 8.56
CA VAL A 142 -6.62 4.49 7.14
C VAL A 142 -5.49 5.02 6.29
N ASN A 143 -4.57 4.11 5.92
CA ASN A 143 -3.39 4.46 5.11
C ASN A 143 -3.49 3.81 3.71
N MET A 144 -3.96 2.56 3.61
CA MET A 144 -4.11 1.85 2.33
C MET A 144 -5.57 1.78 1.84
N VAL A 145 -5.84 2.40 0.70
CA VAL A 145 -7.15 2.39 0.01
C VAL A 145 -7.00 1.70 -1.33
N LEU A 146 -7.68 0.57 -1.53
CA LEU A 146 -7.71 -0.10 -2.83
C LEU A 146 -8.90 0.44 -3.63
N PHE A 147 -8.62 1.27 -4.63
CA PHE A 147 -9.60 1.74 -5.60
C PHE A 147 -10.04 0.58 -6.51
N SER A 148 -11.00 -0.25 -6.06
CA SER A 148 -11.71 -1.13 -6.98
C SER A 148 -12.74 -0.32 -7.78
N THR A 149 -12.82 -0.57 -9.08
CA THR A 149 -13.90 -0.04 -9.91
C THR A 149 -15.20 -0.71 -9.48
N ILE A 150 -16.22 0.10 -9.19
CA ILE A 150 -17.53 -0.28 -8.60
C ILE A 150 -17.99 -1.70 -8.99
N SER A 151 -17.97 -2.61 -8.01
CA SER A 151 -18.85 -3.78 -7.98
C SER A 151 -19.99 -3.48 -6.99
N PRO A 152 -21.26 -3.72 -7.35
CA PRO A 152 -22.33 -3.70 -6.36
C PRO A 152 -22.16 -4.84 -5.34
N ASP A 153 -22.84 -4.66 -4.21
CA ASP A 153 -23.17 -5.62 -3.15
C ASP A 153 -22.11 -5.99 -2.08
N ASN A 154 -22.40 -5.53 -0.85
CA ASN A 154 -22.11 -6.11 0.48
C ASN A 154 -20.68 -6.12 1.07
N GLY A 155 -20.51 -5.44 2.23
CA GLY A 155 -19.56 -5.89 3.26
C GLY A 155 -18.53 -4.95 3.94
N ILE A 156 -18.55 -3.61 3.87
CA ILE A 156 -17.87 -2.69 4.83
C ILE A 156 -18.38 -1.24 4.67
N LYS A 157 -18.62 -0.52 5.77
CA LYS A 157 -18.97 0.92 5.76
C LYS A 157 -17.80 1.76 6.24
N ILE A 158 -17.43 2.78 5.46
CA ILE A 158 -16.41 3.77 5.81
C ILE A 158 -17.04 5.15 5.67
N SER A 159 -17.18 5.85 6.78
CA SER A 159 -18.01 7.04 6.91
C SER A 159 -17.19 8.24 7.42
N PRO A 160 -17.43 9.46 6.93
CA PRO A 160 -17.06 10.66 7.67
C PRO A 160 -17.68 10.68 9.09
N THR A 161 -18.91 10.16 9.23
CA THR A 161 -19.58 9.90 10.52
C THR A 161 -20.58 8.74 10.42
N ALA A 162 -20.41 7.71 11.28
CA ALA A 162 -21.33 6.62 11.69
C ALA A 162 -22.17 5.82 10.64
N LEU A 163 -22.14 4.48 10.75
CA LEU A 163 -23.29 3.52 10.79
C LEU A 163 -22.80 2.05 10.74
N THR A 164 -23.59 1.10 11.25
CA THR A 164 -23.22 -0.32 11.49
C THR A 164 -23.57 -1.26 10.30
N ASP A 165 -23.28 -2.57 10.16
CA ASP A 165 -22.91 -3.76 10.98
C ASP A 165 -22.33 -4.85 10.01
N SER A 166 -21.75 -6.03 10.34
CA SER A 166 -21.13 -6.63 11.55
C SER A 166 -20.40 -7.99 11.23
N ILE A 167 -20.17 -8.85 12.23
CA ILE A 167 -19.68 -10.26 12.19
C ILE A 167 -18.18 -10.46 11.82
N SER A 168 -17.65 -11.67 12.06
CA SER A 168 -16.24 -12.12 12.11
C SER A 168 -16.18 -13.67 12.10
N PRO A 169 -15.05 -14.40 11.89
CA PRO A 169 -13.71 -13.99 11.47
C PRO A 169 -13.07 -14.82 10.30
N ALA A 170 -11.87 -14.40 9.87
CA ALA A 170 -10.75 -15.22 9.32
C ALA A 170 -10.90 -16.06 8.03
N ILE A 171 -10.68 -15.41 6.86
CA ILE A 171 -9.51 -15.62 5.97
C ILE A 171 -9.41 -14.36 5.09
N LEU A 172 -8.21 -13.82 4.87
CA LEU A 172 -8.02 -12.44 4.38
C LEU A 172 -8.12 -12.28 2.84
N SER A 173 -9.33 -12.51 2.33
CA SER A 173 -9.80 -12.00 1.02
C SER A 173 -11.31 -11.76 1.11
N PHE A 174 -11.73 -10.51 1.27
CA PHE A 174 -13.12 -10.20 1.62
C PHE A 174 -14.07 -10.21 0.41
N SER A 175 -14.89 -11.25 0.32
CA SER A 175 -16.23 -11.24 -0.28
C SER A 175 -17.15 -11.97 0.69
N ILE A 176 -17.97 -11.23 1.43
CA ILE A 176 -18.75 -11.78 2.56
C ILE A 176 -20.12 -12.24 2.06
N VAL A 177 -20.32 -13.55 1.96
CA VAL A 177 -21.64 -14.18 1.78
C VAL A 177 -22.05 -14.80 3.11
N LEU A 178 -23.20 -14.39 3.64
CA LEU A 178 -23.71 -14.81 4.95
C LEU A 178 -24.49 -16.14 4.86
N PRO A 179 -24.45 -16.99 5.90
CA PRO A 179 -25.35 -18.15 6.01
C PRO A 179 -26.80 -17.70 6.27
N ILE A 180 -27.75 -18.51 5.79
CA ILE A 180 -29.19 -18.22 5.82
C ILE A 180 -29.78 -18.54 7.21
N SER A 181 -30.82 -17.80 7.61
CA SER A 181 -31.51 -17.97 8.88
C SER A 181 -32.25 -19.31 9.03
N GLY A 182 -32.15 -19.89 10.23
CA GLY A 182 -33.06 -20.91 10.77
C GLY A 182 -33.80 -20.36 11.99
N ASN A 183 -35.05 -20.74 12.19
CA ASN A 183 -35.98 -20.03 13.09
C ASN A 183 -36.51 -20.94 14.22
N SER A 184 -37.09 -20.34 15.28
CA SER A 184 -37.67 -20.99 16.48
C SER A 184 -36.66 -21.69 17.42
N THR A 185 -36.92 -21.82 18.73
CA THR A 185 -38.15 -21.53 19.51
C THR A 185 -38.07 -20.28 20.37
#